data_AF-A0A959F0J4-F1
#
_entry.id   AF-A0A959F0J4-F1
#
_cell.length_a   1.000
_cell.length_b   1.000
_cell.length_c   1.000
_cell.angle_alpha   90.00
_cell.angle_beta   90.00
_cell.angle_gamma   90.00
#
_symmetry.space_group_name_H-M   'P 1'
#
loop_
_entity.id
_entity.type
_entity.pdbx_description
1 polymer ?
#
loop_
_entity_poly.entity_id
_entity_poly.type
_entity_poly.pdbx_seq_one_letter_code
_entity_poly.pdbx_strand_id
1 'polypeptide(L)'
;SGEETGYGYGWAVSKVQGSKSIEHGGGIFGFLTNGIYLPGEDIYVIVLSNCTCHPPNAVSLQLAALALGKPYGGDGYEPDPASLSDYIGVYEIAPGDERKITLEDGQLYSVRSGGMKTLLTPTGPDAFYFENSFTDLLFQRDPDGVVTGAVSTTRDGKATDSRRTSTEVQERQHIQLDRATLERYLGEYELQPGFTIRIFLEGDQLRAQATNQPAFDLFASSPTRFFLTVVDAEIEFTVENGQTTSLTLFQGGAALPGKKIR
;
A
#
# COMPACT_ATOMS: atom_id res chain seq x y z
N SER A 1 4.26 26.13 26.00
CA SER A 1 4.89 25.09 25.15
C SER A 1 4.17 25.08 23.82
N GLY A 2 4.85 24.68 22.74
CA GLY A 2 4.26 24.47 21.42
C GLY A 2 4.86 23.23 20.80
N GLU A 3 4.07 22.53 19.98
CA GLU A 3 4.51 21.37 19.22
C GLU A 3 4.79 21.79 17.78
N GLU A 4 5.77 21.14 17.14
CA GLU A 4 6.09 21.40 15.74
C GLU A 4 4.97 20.87 14.85
N THR A 5 4.41 21.73 14.00
CA THR A 5 3.26 21.39 13.14
C THR A 5 3.68 20.90 11.75
N GLY A 6 4.96 21.02 11.40
CA GLY A 6 5.45 20.74 10.05
C GLY A 6 4.90 21.70 8.98
N TYR A 7 4.34 22.85 9.36
CA TYR A 7 3.76 23.80 8.40
C TYR A 7 3.82 25.25 8.90
N GLY A 8 4.12 26.20 8.01
CA GLY A 8 4.16 27.63 8.34
C GLY A 8 4.18 28.52 7.10
N TYR A 9 3.49 29.66 7.16
CA TYR A 9 3.44 30.68 6.09
C TYR A 9 3.16 30.13 4.68
N GLY A 10 2.34 29.09 4.57
CA GLY A 10 2.01 28.47 3.28
C GLY A 10 3.04 27.44 2.79
N TRP A 11 3.91 26.93 3.66
CA TRP A 11 4.92 25.93 3.30
C TRP A 11 4.89 24.77 4.29
N ALA A 12 5.00 23.56 3.76
CA ALA A 12 5.31 22.38 4.57
C ALA A 12 6.81 22.36 4.89
N VAL A 13 7.14 21.91 6.09
CA VAL A 13 8.51 21.73 6.56
C VAL A 13 8.70 20.26 6.91
N SER A 14 9.67 19.61 6.27
CA SER A 14 9.94 18.18 6.45
C SER A 14 11.42 17.87 6.24
N LYS A 15 11.76 16.62 5.90
CA LYS A 15 13.12 16.19 5.56
C LYS A 15 13.17 15.35 4.29
N VAL A 16 14.22 15.53 3.49
CA VAL A 16 14.62 14.62 2.41
C VAL A 16 15.96 14.01 2.80
N GLN A 17 15.98 12.71 3.11
CA GLN A 17 17.21 11.98 3.47
C GLN A 17 18.05 12.66 4.57
N GLY A 18 17.35 13.14 5.60
CA GLY A 18 17.91 13.86 6.74
C GLY A 18 18.07 15.37 6.55
N SER A 19 18.12 15.87 5.31
CA SER A 19 18.22 17.30 5.01
C SER A 19 16.87 18.00 5.18
N LYS A 20 16.85 19.17 5.82
CA LYS A 20 15.63 19.97 5.99
C LYS A 20 15.07 20.36 4.62
N SER A 21 13.76 20.26 4.47
CA SER A 21 13.04 20.62 3.23
C SER A 21 11.91 21.60 3.52
N ILE A 22 11.67 22.49 2.56
CA ILE A 22 10.56 23.44 2.54
C ILE A 22 9.80 23.19 1.24
N GLU A 23 8.52 22.83 1.35
CA GLU A 23 7.79 22.21 0.24
C GLU A 23 6.42 22.81 0.06
N HIS A 24 5.97 22.87 -1.20
CA HIS A 24 4.57 23.16 -1.48
C HIS A 24 4.12 22.50 -2.79
N GLY A 25 2.91 21.96 -2.75
CA GLY A 25 2.23 21.43 -3.93
C GLY A 25 1.21 22.41 -4.49
N GLY A 26 0.71 22.13 -5.68
CA GLY A 26 -0.37 22.89 -6.29
C GLY A 26 -1.20 22.00 -7.20
N GLY A 27 -2.49 22.32 -7.32
CA GLY A 27 -3.39 21.60 -8.21
C GLY A 27 -4.52 22.50 -8.70
N ILE A 28 -4.79 22.44 -10.00
CA ILE A 28 -5.99 22.97 -10.65
C ILE A 28 -6.45 21.97 -11.72
N PHE A 29 -7.62 22.17 -12.32
CA PHE A 29 -8.14 21.28 -13.37
C PHE A 29 -7.11 21.05 -14.47
N GLY A 30 -6.64 19.80 -14.58
CA GLY A 30 -5.66 19.40 -15.59
C GLY A 30 -4.20 19.66 -15.24
N PHE A 31 -3.87 20.25 -14.08
CA PHE A 31 -2.47 20.57 -13.74
C PHE A 31 -2.14 20.26 -12.29
N LEU A 32 -0.94 19.71 -12.07
CA LEU A 32 -0.36 19.47 -10.75
C LEU A 32 1.07 20.01 -10.70
N THR A 33 1.48 20.51 -9.53
CA THR A 33 2.84 21.00 -9.29
C THR A 33 3.36 20.53 -7.94
N ASN A 34 4.68 20.39 -7.83
CA ASN A 34 5.36 20.27 -6.54
C ASN A 34 6.73 20.94 -6.61
N GLY A 35 7.05 21.72 -5.58
CA GLY A 35 8.35 22.36 -5.39
C GLY A 35 8.94 21.99 -4.03
N ILE A 36 10.23 21.69 -4.01
CA ILE A 36 11.01 21.34 -2.82
C ILE A 36 12.27 22.20 -2.81
N TYR A 37 12.47 22.92 -1.71
CA TYR A 37 13.71 23.65 -1.45
C TYR A 37 14.45 23.02 -0.27
N LEU A 38 15.73 22.74 -0.47
CA LEU A 38 16.68 22.22 0.52
C LEU A 38 17.64 23.36 0.88
N PRO A 39 17.33 24.19 1.91
CA PRO A 39 18.10 25.40 2.20
C PRO A 39 19.52 25.14 2.69
N GLY A 40 19.81 23.96 3.25
CA GLY A 40 21.16 23.62 3.71
C GLY A 40 22.13 23.40 2.54
N GLU A 41 21.61 22.88 1.45
CA GLU A 41 22.37 22.48 0.26
C GLU A 41 22.19 23.44 -0.92
N ASP A 42 21.31 24.45 -0.79
CA ASP A 42 20.93 25.40 -1.83
C ASP A 42 20.43 24.70 -3.11
N ILE A 43 19.56 23.71 -2.92
CA ILE A 43 18.96 22.91 -4.00
C ILE A 43 17.47 23.21 -4.08
N TYR A 44 16.98 23.56 -5.27
CA TYR A 44 15.55 23.67 -5.55
C TYR A 44 15.15 22.66 -6.64
N VAL A 45 14.15 21.83 -6.35
CA VAL A 45 13.56 20.88 -7.29
C VAL A 45 12.12 21.27 -7.56
N ILE A 46 11.74 21.26 -8.83
CA ILE A 46 10.36 21.52 -9.27
C ILE A 46 9.92 20.50 -10.29
N VAL A 47 8.70 19.99 -10.13
CA VAL A 47 8.06 19.12 -11.10
C VAL A 47 6.67 19.68 -11.41
N LEU A 48 6.39 19.81 -12.71
CA LEU A 48 5.13 20.33 -13.25
C LEU A 48 4.49 19.25 -14.13
N SER A 49 3.19 19.04 -13.96
CA SER A 49 2.41 18.08 -14.73
C SER A 49 1.19 18.76 -15.34
N ASN A 50 0.95 18.49 -16.62
CA ASN A 50 -0.24 18.89 -17.37
C ASN A 50 -1.32 17.80 -17.38
N CYS A 51 -1.29 16.90 -16.40
CA CYS A 51 -2.42 16.03 -16.10
C CYS A 51 -2.58 15.82 -14.59
N THR A 52 -3.80 15.46 -14.18
CA THR A 52 -4.08 14.99 -12.82
C THR A 52 -3.83 13.48 -12.65
N CYS A 53 -3.23 12.85 -13.66
CA CYS A 53 -3.02 11.41 -13.77
C CYS A 53 -1.69 10.91 -13.18
N HIS A 54 -0.70 11.80 -13.04
CA HIS A 54 0.61 11.48 -12.46
C HIS A 54 0.98 12.55 -11.41
N PRO A 55 0.78 12.27 -10.11
CA PRO A 55 1.12 13.21 -9.04
C PRO A 55 2.64 13.48 -8.99
N PRO A 56 3.08 14.76 -9.00
CA PRO A 56 4.50 15.11 -9.10
C PRO A 56 5.31 14.87 -7.81
N ASN A 57 4.65 14.73 -6.66
CA ASN A 57 5.29 14.69 -5.34
C ASN A 57 6.34 13.58 -5.20
N ALA A 58 6.06 12.38 -5.71
CA ALA A 58 6.98 11.26 -5.57
C ALA A 58 8.25 11.50 -6.41
N VAL A 59 8.07 12.00 -7.62
CA VAL A 59 9.18 12.30 -8.55
C VAL A 59 10.04 13.44 -8.02
N SER A 60 9.45 14.53 -7.53
CA SER A 60 10.21 15.65 -6.96
C SER A 60 11.05 15.21 -5.75
N LEU A 61 10.51 14.34 -4.90
CA LEU A 61 11.24 13.78 -3.75
C LEU A 61 12.41 12.90 -4.18
N GLN A 62 12.20 12.01 -5.15
CA GLN A 62 13.27 11.19 -5.70
C GLN A 62 14.37 12.05 -6.34
N LEU A 63 14.00 13.08 -7.12
CA LEU A 63 14.96 14.01 -7.72
C LEU A 63 15.74 14.80 -6.66
N ALA A 64 15.09 15.27 -5.59
CA ALA A 64 15.76 15.95 -4.48
C ALA A 64 16.75 15.02 -3.76
N ALA A 65 16.35 13.78 -3.48
CA ALA A 65 17.20 12.76 -2.89
C ALA A 65 18.40 12.39 -3.80
N LEU A 66 18.18 12.30 -5.11
CA LEU A 66 19.23 12.10 -6.11
C LEU A 66 20.21 13.28 -6.16
N ALA A 67 19.71 14.52 -6.12
CA ALA A 67 20.56 15.72 -6.08
C ALA A 67 21.42 15.80 -4.81
N LEU A 68 20.95 15.22 -3.70
CA LEU A 68 21.72 15.04 -2.46
C LEU A 68 22.74 13.89 -2.53
N GLY A 69 22.74 13.08 -3.60
CA GLY A 69 23.54 11.86 -3.69
C GLY A 69 23.10 10.76 -2.72
N LYS A 70 21.83 10.75 -2.30
CA LYS A 70 21.25 9.81 -1.34
C LYS A 70 19.91 9.29 -1.86
N PRO A 71 19.84 8.51 -2.95
CA PRO A 71 18.55 8.01 -3.46
C PRO A 71 17.79 7.21 -2.40
N TYR A 72 16.45 7.31 -2.41
CA TYR A 72 15.60 6.41 -1.63
C TYR A 72 15.76 4.97 -2.13
N GLY A 73 15.78 3.99 -1.22
CA GLY A 73 16.14 2.60 -1.56
C GLY A 73 17.64 2.35 -1.67
N GLY A 74 18.49 3.37 -1.49
CA GLY A 74 19.95 3.24 -1.56
C GLY A 74 20.45 2.87 -2.96
N ASP A 75 21.69 2.37 -3.02
CA ASP A 75 22.35 1.97 -4.27
C ASP A 75 22.05 0.51 -4.68
N GLY A 76 21.12 -0.14 -3.95
CA GLY A 76 20.80 -1.56 -4.08
C GLY A 76 21.59 -2.44 -3.12
N TYR A 77 20.92 -3.48 -2.60
CA TYR A 77 21.52 -4.56 -1.82
C TYR A 77 20.96 -5.89 -2.32
N GLU A 78 21.84 -6.86 -2.54
CA GLU A 78 21.45 -8.21 -2.94
C GLU A 78 21.57 -9.13 -1.71
N PRO A 79 20.45 -9.52 -1.08
CA PRO A 79 20.46 -10.41 0.07
C PRO A 79 20.75 -11.85 -0.35
N ASP A 80 21.16 -12.69 0.60
CA ASP A 80 21.12 -14.14 0.41
C ASP A 80 19.64 -14.57 0.26
N PRO A 81 19.22 -15.19 -0.85
CA PRO A 81 17.84 -15.65 -1.04
C PRO A 81 17.37 -16.57 0.10
N ALA A 82 18.25 -17.37 0.69
CA ALA A 82 17.91 -18.25 1.80
C ALA A 82 17.57 -17.48 3.09
N SER A 83 18.12 -16.28 3.28
CA SER A 83 17.83 -15.44 4.45
C SER A 83 16.45 -14.78 4.40
N LEU A 84 15.84 -14.65 3.21
CA LEU A 84 14.58 -13.93 3.06
C LEU A 84 13.43 -14.60 3.81
N SER A 85 13.49 -15.93 3.99
CA SER A 85 12.46 -16.66 4.75
C SER A 85 12.41 -16.28 6.23
N ASP A 86 13.50 -15.74 6.79
CA ASP A 86 13.54 -15.31 8.20
C ASP A 86 12.51 -14.23 8.51
N TYR A 87 12.24 -13.38 7.52
CA TYR A 87 11.38 -12.20 7.65
C TYR A 87 9.90 -12.51 7.43
N ILE A 88 9.55 -13.68 6.89
CA ILE A 88 8.16 -14.09 6.67
C ILE A 88 7.46 -14.18 8.03
N GLY A 89 6.30 -13.53 8.14
CA GLY A 89 5.56 -13.53 9.40
C GLY A 89 4.50 -12.43 9.50
N VAL A 90 3.78 -12.48 10.61
CA VAL A 90 2.81 -11.46 11.01
C VAL A 90 3.43 -10.61 12.12
N TYR A 91 3.45 -9.31 11.91
CA TYR A 91 4.01 -8.30 12.80
C TYR A 91 2.89 -7.38 13.31
N GLU A 92 2.64 -7.40 14.60
CA GLU A 92 1.62 -6.57 15.26
C GLU A 92 2.18 -5.16 15.50
N ILE A 93 1.49 -4.15 14.97
CA ILE A 93 1.82 -2.72 15.18
C ILE A 93 0.99 -2.17 16.33
N ALA A 94 -0.30 -2.47 16.32
CA ALA A 94 -1.26 -2.15 17.37
C ALA A 94 -2.42 -3.17 17.33
N PRO A 95 -3.28 -3.22 18.36
CA PRO A 95 -4.44 -4.12 18.33
C PRO A 95 -5.32 -3.88 17.10
N GLY A 96 -5.46 -4.91 16.25
CA GLY A 96 -6.21 -4.85 14.99
C GLY A 96 -5.45 -4.24 13.80
N ASP A 97 -4.18 -3.89 13.97
CA ASP A 97 -3.29 -3.36 12.95
C ASP A 97 -2.02 -4.21 12.86
N GLU A 98 -2.00 -5.07 11.86
CA GLU A 98 -0.95 -6.03 11.61
C GLU A 98 -0.32 -5.83 10.23
N ARG A 99 0.93 -6.25 10.11
CA ARG A 99 1.69 -6.32 8.87
C ARG A 99 2.05 -7.76 8.58
N LYS A 100 1.67 -8.25 7.41
CA LYS A 100 2.05 -9.56 6.88
C LYS A 100 3.22 -9.37 5.92
N ILE A 101 4.29 -10.11 6.14
CA ILE A 101 5.43 -10.21 5.23
C ILE A 101 5.35 -11.56 4.51
N THR A 102 5.22 -11.53 3.19
CA THR A 102 5.22 -12.71 2.31
C THR A 102 6.46 -12.72 1.42
N LEU A 103 6.84 -13.91 0.96
CA LEU A 103 7.90 -14.11 -0.03
C LEU A 103 7.27 -14.68 -1.30
N GLU A 104 7.40 -13.96 -2.41
CA GLU A 104 6.83 -14.35 -3.71
C GLU A 104 7.86 -14.05 -4.79
N ASP A 105 8.14 -15.02 -5.67
CA ASP A 105 9.13 -14.91 -6.74
C ASP A 105 10.51 -14.39 -6.29
N GLY A 106 10.93 -14.77 -5.07
CA GLY A 106 12.20 -14.35 -4.48
C GLY A 106 12.23 -12.92 -3.93
N GLN A 107 11.06 -12.25 -3.86
CA GLN A 107 10.94 -10.89 -3.35
C GLN A 107 10.01 -10.84 -2.13
N LEU A 108 10.35 -10.00 -1.15
CA LEU A 108 9.49 -9.79 0.00
C LEU A 108 8.42 -8.75 -0.30
N TYR A 109 7.19 -9.05 0.09
CA TYR A 109 6.08 -8.13 0.03
C TYR A 109 5.52 -7.89 1.42
N SER A 110 5.08 -6.66 1.65
CA SER A 110 4.36 -6.28 2.85
C SER A 110 2.92 -5.98 2.52
N VAL A 111 2.01 -6.47 3.36
CA VAL A 111 0.60 -6.07 3.38
C VAL A 111 0.25 -5.66 4.80
N ARG A 112 -0.17 -4.40 5.01
CA ARG A 112 -0.73 -3.95 6.29
C ARG A 112 -2.24 -4.13 6.26
N SER A 113 -2.89 -4.30 7.41
CA SER A 113 -4.35 -4.45 7.52
C SER A 113 -5.13 -3.44 6.65
N GLY A 114 -5.89 -3.95 5.68
CA GLY A 114 -6.65 -3.14 4.72
C GLY A 114 -5.84 -2.38 3.67
N GLY A 115 -4.51 -2.41 3.74
CA GLY A 115 -3.60 -1.71 2.84
C GLY A 115 -3.30 -2.47 1.56
N MET A 116 -2.69 -1.76 0.61
CA MET A 116 -2.14 -2.37 -0.60
C MET A 116 -0.89 -3.17 -0.26
N LYS A 117 -0.64 -4.19 -1.08
CA LYS A 117 0.60 -4.93 -1.11
C LYS A 117 1.71 -4.05 -1.67
N THR A 118 2.86 -4.05 -1.01
CA THR A 118 4.01 -3.21 -1.35
C THR A 118 5.27 -4.05 -1.37
N LEU A 119 6.07 -3.91 -2.42
CA LEU A 119 7.38 -4.56 -2.52
C LEU A 119 8.33 -3.98 -1.46
N LEU A 120 9.09 -4.87 -0.82
CA LEU A 120 10.20 -4.52 0.05
C LEU A 120 11.50 -4.65 -0.73
N THR A 121 12.11 -3.51 -1.05
CA THR A 121 13.42 -3.47 -1.70
C THR A 121 14.52 -3.60 -0.65
N PRO A 122 15.43 -4.58 -0.73
CA PRO A 122 16.54 -4.70 0.22
C PRO A 122 17.50 -3.51 0.10
N THR A 123 17.89 -2.95 1.25
CA THR A 123 18.84 -1.84 1.36
C THR A 123 20.03 -2.16 2.28
N GLY A 124 19.98 -3.32 2.95
CA GLY A 124 21.03 -3.89 3.78
C GLY A 124 20.57 -5.24 4.38
N PRO A 125 21.39 -5.88 5.24
CA PRO A 125 21.12 -7.23 5.74
C PRO A 125 19.73 -7.43 6.36
N ASP A 126 19.30 -6.52 7.23
CA ASP A 126 17.97 -6.48 7.87
C ASP A 126 17.17 -5.23 7.46
N ALA A 127 17.69 -4.46 6.50
CA ALA A 127 17.16 -3.16 6.12
C ALA A 127 16.48 -3.26 4.75
N PHE A 128 15.26 -2.72 4.69
CA PHE A 128 14.42 -2.71 3.52
C PHE A 128 13.80 -1.33 3.36
N TYR A 129 13.36 -1.06 2.14
CA TYR A 129 12.62 0.12 1.77
C TYR A 129 11.28 -0.30 1.17
N PHE A 130 10.20 0.30 1.64
CA PHE A 130 8.88 0.13 1.04
C PHE A 130 8.83 0.89 -0.28
N GLU A 131 8.75 0.17 -1.38
CA GLU A 131 8.84 0.75 -2.72
C GLU A 131 7.83 1.90 -2.89
N ASN A 132 8.32 3.03 -3.41
CA ASN A 132 7.54 4.25 -3.67
C ASN A 132 6.84 4.91 -2.46
N SER A 133 7.26 4.62 -1.22
CA SER A 133 6.59 5.15 -0.01
C SER A 133 7.42 6.13 0.83
N PHE A 134 8.71 6.31 0.53
CA PHE A 134 9.65 7.10 1.34
C PHE A 134 9.76 6.64 2.80
N THR A 135 9.54 5.35 3.04
CA THR A 135 9.57 4.72 4.36
C THR A 135 10.56 3.57 4.37
N ASP A 136 11.44 3.57 5.35
CA ASP A 136 12.38 2.46 5.61
C ASP A 136 11.77 1.45 6.57
N LEU A 137 12.24 0.21 6.51
CA LEU A 137 11.92 -0.88 7.42
C LEU A 137 13.21 -1.54 7.88
N LEU A 138 13.44 -1.59 9.19
CA LEU A 138 14.56 -2.30 9.78
C LEU A 138 14.04 -3.45 10.63
N PHE A 139 14.31 -4.69 10.24
CA PHE A 139 14.03 -5.86 11.07
C PHE A 139 14.96 -5.90 12.28
N GLN A 140 14.43 -6.38 13.39
CA GLN A 140 15.14 -6.51 14.66
C GLN A 140 15.29 -7.98 15.01
N ARG A 141 16.51 -8.36 15.39
CA ARG A 141 16.85 -9.71 15.84
C ARG A 141 17.17 -9.72 17.32
N ASP A 142 16.90 -10.83 17.98
CA ASP A 142 17.38 -11.10 19.33
C ASP A 142 18.86 -11.58 19.30
N PRO A 143 19.51 -11.81 20.48
CA PRO A 143 20.89 -12.30 20.54
C PRO A 143 21.13 -13.67 19.89
N ASP A 144 20.09 -14.49 19.70
CA ASP A 144 20.16 -15.79 19.03
C ASP A 144 20.00 -15.65 17.50
N GLY A 145 19.81 -14.43 17.01
CA GLY A 145 19.67 -14.11 15.59
C GLY A 145 18.24 -14.27 15.06
N VAL A 146 17.24 -14.48 15.92
CA VAL A 146 15.86 -14.67 15.50
C VAL A 146 15.18 -13.32 15.30
N VAL A 147 14.51 -13.12 14.17
CA VAL A 147 13.71 -11.91 13.92
C VAL A 147 12.55 -11.85 14.91
N THR A 148 12.50 -10.80 15.72
CA THR A 148 11.51 -10.58 16.78
C THR A 148 10.59 -9.39 16.52
N GLY A 149 10.93 -8.52 15.56
CA GLY A 149 10.16 -7.34 15.24
C GLY A 149 10.74 -6.56 14.08
N ALA A 150 10.19 -5.37 13.85
CA ALA A 150 10.71 -4.41 12.88
C ALA A 150 10.32 -2.99 13.23
N VAL A 151 11.11 -2.02 12.80
CA VAL A 151 10.84 -0.58 12.94
C VAL A 151 10.67 0.02 11.56
N SER A 152 9.49 0.59 11.30
CA SER A 152 9.28 1.41 10.11
C SER A 152 9.56 2.88 10.41
N THR A 153 10.30 3.58 9.55
CA THR A 153 10.65 4.99 9.72
C THR A 153 10.23 5.80 8.50
N THR A 154 9.32 6.74 8.67
CA THR A 154 8.89 7.66 7.59
C THR A 154 9.91 8.78 7.39
N ARG A 155 9.87 9.46 6.24
CA ARG A 155 10.82 10.53 5.87
C ARG A 155 10.96 11.68 6.88
N ASP A 156 9.92 11.98 7.67
CA ASP A 156 9.94 12.99 8.72
C ASP A 156 10.70 12.53 9.98
N GLY A 157 11.05 11.24 10.05
CA GLY A 157 11.76 10.59 11.15
C GLY A 157 10.83 9.91 12.15
N LYS A 158 9.51 9.82 11.88
CA LYS A 158 8.60 9.10 12.77
C LYS A 158 8.82 7.59 12.64
N ALA A 159 9.30 7.00 13.74
CA ALA A 159 9.45 5.56 13.88
C ALA A 159 8.15 4.92 14.38
N THR A 160 7.89 3.68 13.96
CA THR A 160 6.80 2.84 14.44
C THR A 160 7.29 1.41 14.55
N ASP A 161 7.30 0.90 15.77
CA ASP A 161 7.67 -0.47 16.09
C ASP A 161 6.55 -1.46 15.71
N SER A 162 6.96 -2.68 15.39
CA SER A 162 6.07 -3.81 15.18
C SER A 162 6.71 -5.07 15.78
N ARG A 163 5.92 -5.85 16.50
CA ARG A 163 6.38 -7.08 17.16
C ARG A 163 5.98 -8.29 16.33
N ARG A 164 6.92 -9.18 16.03
CA ARG A 164 6.61 -10.46 15.39
C ARG A 164 5.73 -11.29 16.32
N THR A 165 4.67 -11.85 15.75
CA THR A 165 3.72 -12.71 16.46
C THR A 165 4.04 -14.19 16.17
N SER A 166 3.39 -15.10 16.91
CA SER A 166 3.42 -16.53 16.60
C SER A 166 2.44 -16.93 15.49
N THR A 167 1.71 -15.98 14.91
CA THR A 167 0.77 -16.23 13.84
C THR A 167 1.52 -16.49 12.54
N GLU A 168 1.24 -17.62 11.92
CA GLU A 168 1.78 -17.96 10.60
C GLU A 168 1.04 -17.21 9.50
N VAL A 169 1.76 -16.85 8.45
CA VAL A 169 1.14 -16.28 7.25
C VAL A 169 0.43 -17.39 6.50
N GLN A 170 -0.90 -17.34 6.49
CA GLN A 170 -1.73 -18.30 5.79
C GLN A 170 -1.92 -17.87 4.34
N GLU A 171 -1.59 -18.75 3.41
CA GLU A 171 -1.90 -18.55 1.99
C GLU A 171 -3.42 -18.70 1.78
N ARG A 172 -4.04 -17.71 1.12
CA ARG A 172 -5.45 -17.77 0.80
C ARG A 172 -5.67 -18.73 -0.37
N GLN A 173 -6.32 -19.86 -0.08
CA GLN A 173 -6.75 -20.82 -1.10
C GLN A 173 -7.95 -20.27 -1.89
N HIS A 174 -8.01 -20.59 -3.18
CA HIS A 174 -9.13 -20.22 -4.03
C HIS A 174 -9.70 -21.43 -4.78
N ILE A 175 -10.99 -21.35 -5.11
CA ILE A 175 -11.72 -22.32 -5.90
C ILE A 175 -12.02 -21.77 -7.28
N GLN A 176 -12.14 -22.66 -8.26
CA GLN A 176 -12.68 -22.29 -9.57
C GLN A 176 -14.20 -22.37 -9.54
N LEU A 177 -14.83 -21.32 -10.08
CA LEU A 177 -16.28 -21.25 -10.25
C LEU A 177 -16.61 -21.33 -11.73
N ASP A 178 -17.75 -21.94 -12.06
CA ASP A 178 -18.24 -21.93 -13.42
C ASP A 178 -18.63 -20.50 -13.87
N ARG A 179 -18.61 -20.30 -15.19
CA ARG A 179 -18.89 -18.99 -15.78
C ARG A 179 -20.29 -18.48 -15.42
N ALA A 180 -21.29 -19.35 -15.41
CA ALA A 180 -22.67 -18.98 -15.06
C ALA A 180 -22.76 -18.44 -13.61
N THR A 181 -21.93 -18.95 -12.71
CA THR A 181 -21.80 -18.46 -11.34
C THR A 181 -21.18 -17.08 -11.31
N LEU A 182 -20.07 -16.87 -12.01
CA LEU A 182 -19.41 -15.56 -12.09
C LEU A 182 -20.31 -14.49 -12.73
N GLU A 183 -21.07 -14.85 -13.76
CA GLU A 183 -21.99 -13.95 -14.46
C GLU A 183 -23.10 -13.40 -13.56
N ARG A 184 -23.46 -14.11 -12.48
CA ARG A 184 -24.45 -13.61 -11.50
C ARG A 184 -23.95 -12.38 -10.73
N TYR A 185 -22.63 -12.20 -10.60
CA TYR A 185 -22.04 -11.14 -9.78
C TYR A 185 -21.77 -9.86 -10.57
N LEU A 186 -21.88 -9.88 -11.90
CA LEU A 186 -21.62 -8.70 -12.74
C LEU A 186 -22.59 -7.57 -12.42
N GLY A 187 -22.08 -6.35 -12.40
CA GLY A 187 -22.89 -5.18 -12.11
C GLY A 187 -22.11 -4.05 -11.44
N GLU A 188 -22.85 -3.01 -11.06
CA GLU A 188 -22.35 -1.90 -10.26
C GLU A 188 -23.02 -1.94 -8.89
N TYR A 189 -22.21 -1.76 -7.84
CA TYR A 189 -22.67 -1.81 -6.46
C TYR A 189 -22.31 -0.51 -5.76
N GLU A 190 -23.30 0.22 -5.27
CA GLU A 190 -23.09 1.48 -4.56
C GLU A 190 -23.01 1.22 -3.06
N LEU A 191 -21.83 1.45 -2.48
CA LEU A 191 -21.57 1.27 -1.05
C LEU A 191 -21.88 2.55 -0.27
N GLN A 192 -21.60 3.70 -0.89
CA GLN A 192 -21.91 5.04 -0.39
C GLN A 192 -22.15 5.98 -1.59
N PRO A 193 -22.82 7.13 -1.41
CA PRO A 193 -23.04 8.08 -2.50
C PRO A 193 -21.73 8.46 -3.20
N GLY A 194 -21.62 8.15 -4.50
CA GLY A 194 -20.42 8.41 -5.31
C GLY A 194 -19.28 7.40 -5.15
N PHE A 195 -19.43 6.39 -4.30
CA PHE A 195 -18.50 5.28 -4.13
C PHE A 195 -19.14 3.96 -4.59
N THR A 196 -18.68 3.49 -5.75
CA THR A 196 -19.20 2.32 -6.44
C THR A 196 -18.07 1.32 -6.66
N ILE A 197 -18.40 0.03 -6.54
CA ILE A 197 -17.56 -1.06 -7.02
C ILE A 197 -18.22 -1.66 -8.25
N ARG A 198 -17.50 -1.64 -9.38
CA ARG A 198 -17.90 -2.31 -10.61
C ARG A 198 -17.31 -3.70 -10.64
N ILE A 199 -18.15 -4.70 -10.86
CA ILE A 199 -17.77 -6.11 -11.02
C ILE A 199 -17.99 -6.51 -12.48
N PHE A 200 -16.94 -7.03 -13.11
CA PHE A 200 -16.97 -7.40 -14.53
C PHE A 200 -16.05 -8.59 -14.82
N LEU A 201 -16.23 -9.21 -15.98
CA LEU A 201 -15.35 -10.26 -16.49
C LEU A 201 -14.36 -9.68 -17.51
N GLU A 202 -13.11 -10.10 -17.40
CA GLU A 202 -12.11 -9.97 -18.46
C GLU A 202 -11.64 -11.38 -18.84
N GLY A 203 -12.10 -11.88 -19.98
CA GLY A 203 -12.01 -13.31 -20.28
C GLY A 203 -12.88 -14.14 -19.32
N ASP A 204 -12.22 -14.96 -18.50
CA ASP A 204 -12.83 -15.78 -17.44
C ASP A 204 -12.47 -15.29 -16.02
N GLN A 205 -11.68 -14.23 -15.90
CA GLN A 205 -11.29 -13.66 -14.61
C GLN A 205 -12.32 -12.62 -14.15
N LEU A 206 -12.89 -12.82 -12.96
CA LEU A 206 -13.74 -11.82 -12.31
C LEU A 206 -12.84 -10.70 -11.77
N ARG A 207 -13.20 -9.45 -12.04
CA ARG A 207 -12.45 -8.26 -11.62
C ARG A 207 -13.36 -7.28 -10.89
N ALA A 208 -12.79 -6.58 -9.92
CA ALA A 208 -13.41 -5.48 -9.20
C ALA A 208 -12.68 -4.17 -9.49
N GLN A 209 -13.44 -3.10 -9.72
CA GLN A 209 -12.91 -1.75 -9.85
C GLN A 209 -13.69 -0.80 -8.94
N ALA A 210 -13.02 -0.25 -7.93
CA ALA A 210 -13.57 0.82 -7.11
C ALA A 210 -13.44 2.19 -7.81
N THR A 211 -14.30 3.15 -7.48
CA THR A 211 -14.24 4.51 -8.03
C THR A 211 -12.83 5.11 -7.93
N ASN A 212 -12.30 5.63 -9.05
CA ASN A 212 -10.96 6.23 -9.17
C ASN A 212 -9.78 5.30 -8.84
N GLN A 213 -9.99 3.97 -8.89
CA GLN A 213 -8.93 2.98 -8.70
C GLN A 213 -8.73 2.11 -9.94
N PRO A 214 -7.56 1.48 -10.09
CA PRO A 214 -7.37 0.39 -11.06
C PRO A 214 -8.32 -0.78 -10.78
N ALA A 215 -8.55 -1.60 -11.80
CA ALA A 215 -9.25 -2.87 -11.63
C ALA A 215 -8.28 -3.96 -11.16
N PHE A 216 -8.77 -4.85 -10.29
CA PHE A 216 -8.01 -5.94 -9.71
C PHE A 216 -8.78 -7.25 -9.77
N ASP A 217 -8.04 -8.36 -9.76
CA ASP A 217 -8.60 -9.69 -9.86
C ASP A 217 -9.24 -10.13 -8.54
N LEU A 218 -10.36 -10.83 -8.65
CA LEU A 218 -11.07 -11.46 -7.54
C LEU A 218 -10.86 -12.97 -7.56
N PHE A 219 -10.40 -13.51 -6.45
CA PHE A 219 -10.20 -14.95 -6.25
C PHE A 219 -11.26 -15.50 -5.31
N ALA A 220 -12.01 -16.51 -5.73
CA ALA A 220 -13.11 -17.06 -4.94
C ALA A 220 -12.58 -17.92 -3.78
N SER A 221 -12.89 -17.58 -2.53
CA SER A 221 -12.68 -18.47 -1.38
C SER A 221 -13.91 -19.36 -1.10
N SER A 222 -15.08 -18.95 -1.58
CA SER A 222 -16.33 -19.71 -1.59
C SER A 222 -17.17 -19.30 -2.80
N PRO A 223 -18.32 -19.94 -3.08
CA PRO A 223 -19.19 -19.52 -4.18
C PRO A 223 -19.58 -18.04 -4.14
N THR A 224 -19.72 -17.43 -2.96
CA THR A 224 -20.17 -16.03 -2.80
C THR A 224 -19.11 -15.10 -2.23
N ARG A 225 -17.95 -15.63 -1.79
CA ARG A 225 -16.91 -14.84 -1.13
C ARG A 225 -15.62 -14.86 -1.94
N PHE A 226 -15.06 -13.68 -2.13
CA PHE A 226 -13.89 -13.42 -2.94
C PHE A 226 -12.89 -12.58 -2.16
N PHE A 227 -11.61 -12.72 -2.48
CA PHE A 227 -10.55 -11.90 -1.92
C PHE A 227 -9.67 -11.33 -3.03
N LEU A 228 -8.95 -10.27 -2.69
CA LEU A 228 -7.90 -9.69 -3.52
C LEU A 228 -6.52 -10.09 -2.99
N THR A 229 -5.54 -10.20 -3.87
CA THR A 229 -4.13 -10.50 -3.53
C THR A 229 -3.26 -9.25 -3.45
N VAL A 230 -3.69 -8.17 -4.10
CA VAL A 230 -2.97 -6.87 -4.15
C VAL A 230 -3.36 -5.92 -3.01
N VAL A 231 -4.44 -6.22 -2.29
CA VAL A 231 -4.95 -5.45 -1.15
C VAL A 231 -5.55 -6.43 -0.16
N ASP A 232 -5.40 -6.18 1.14
CA ASP A 232 -6.07 -6.98 2.17
C ASP A 232 -7.55 -6.62 2.28
N ALA A 233 -8.31 -7.09 1.30
CA ALA A 233 -9.75 -6.90 1.24
C ALA A 233 -10.47 -8.15 0.71
N GLU A 234 -11.72 -8.29 1.12
CA GLU A 234 -12.62 -9.34 0.71
C GLU A 234 -13.97 -8.76 0.28
N ILE A 235 -14.65 -9.46 -0.62
CA ILE A 235 -16.01 -9.13 -1.07
C ILE A 235 -16.88 -10.35 -0.84
N GLU A 236 -18.04 -10.16 -0.23
CA GLU A 236 -19.07 -11.18 -0.12
C GLU A 236 -20.35 -10.73 -0.82
N PHE A 237 -20.84 -11.53 -1.76
CA PHE A 237 -22.08 -11.28 -2.49
C PHE A 237 -23.28 -11.87 -1.75
N THR A 238 -24.36 -11.10 -1.67
CA THR A 238 -25.66 -11.57 -1.21
C THR A 238 -26.50 -11.98 -2.41
N VAL A 239 -26.98 -13.23 -2.41
CA VAL A 239 -27.83 -13.77 -3.48
C VAL A 239 -29.19 -14.13 -2.90
N GLU A 240 -30.25 -13.55 -3.46
CA GLU A 240 -31.63 -13.81 -3.09
C GLU A 240 -32.40 -14.27 -4.33
N ASN A 241 -33.17 -15.36 -4.23
CA ASN A 241 -33.95 -15.91 -5.35
C ASN A 241 -33.11 -16.15 -6.63
N GLY A 242 -31.84 -16.52 -6.46
CA GLY A 242 -30.91 -16.76 -7.57
C GLY A 242 -30.30 -15.49 -8.20
N GLN A 243 -30.63 -14.31 -7.70
CA GLN A 243 -30.10 -13.03 -8.18
C GLN A 243 -29.25 -12.34 -7.11
N THR A 244 -28.12 -11.75 -7.52
CA THR A 244 -27.27 -10.98 -6.62
C THR A 244 -27.94 -9.63 -6.31
N THR A 245 -28.15 -9.32 -5.04
CA THR A 245 -28.85 -8.11 -4.57
C THR A 245 -27.88 -7.06 -3.99
N SER A 246 -26.77 -7.51 -3.41
CA SER A 246 -25.76 -6.64 -2.82
C SER A 246 -24.39 -7.31 -2.79
N LEU A 247 -23.37 -6.52 -2.49
CA LEU A 247 -22.07 -7.01 -2.04
C LEU A 247 -21.69 -6.31 -0.73
N THR A 248 -20.86 -6.94 0.09
CA THR A 248 -20.24 -6.33 1.26
C THR A 248 -18.72 -6.33 1.07
N LEU A 249 -18.09 -5.16 1.15
CA LEU A 249 -16.64 -5.01 1.17
C LEU A 249 -16.14 -5.13 2.61
N PHE A 250 -15.20 -6.04 2.85
CA PHE A 250 -14.46 -6.16 4.10
C PHE A 250 -13.03 -5.67 3.89
N GLN A 251 -12.65 -4.58 4.55
CA GLN A 251 -11.31 -4.00 4.42
C GLN A 251 -10.93 -3.24 5.69
N GLY A 252 -9.72 -3.45 6.21
CA GLY A 252 -9.22 -2.71 7.38
C GLY A 252 -10.10 -2.87 8.63
N GLY A 253 -10.73 -4.03 8.82
CA GLY A 253 -11.65 -4.30 9.92
C GLY A 253 -13.07 -3.74 9.76
N ALA A 254 -13.34 -2.95 8.71
CA ALA A 254 -14.68 -2.46 8.39
C ALA A 254 -15.44 -3.42 7.48
N ALA A 255 -16.78 -3.40 7.58
CA ALA A 255 -17.69 -4.05 6.66
C ALA A 255 -18.63 -3.00 6.04
N LEU A 256 -18.56 -2.82 4.73
CA LEU A 256 -19.28 -1.80 3.98
C LEU A 256 -20.25 -2.46 2.98
N PRO A 257 -21.55 -2.54 3.31
CA PRO A 257 -22.55 -3.09 2.40
C PRO A 257 -22.82 -2.12 1.24
N GLY A 258 -23.02 -2.65 0.05
CA GLY A 258 -23.36 -1.91 -1.15
C GLY A 258 -24.45 -2.59 -1.97
N LYS A 259 -25.49 -1.83 -2.33
CA LYS A 259 -26.62 -2.33 -3.11
C LYS A 259 -26.25 -2.41 -4.57
N LYS A 260 -26.69 -3.47 -5.25
CA LYS A 260 -26.59 -3.54 -6.70
C LYS A 260 -27.50 -2.48 -7.32
N ILE A 261 -26.93 -1.64 -8.19
CA ILE A 261 -27.64 -0.54 -8.87
C ILE A 261 -27.76 -0.77 -10.38
N ARG A 262 -26.91 -1.64 -10.95
CA ARG A 262 -26.93 -2.07 -12.35
C ARG A 262 -26.50 -3.52 -12.47
#